data_AF-A0A2N2MEF9-F1
#
_entry.id   AF-A0A2N2MEF9-F1
#
_cell.length_a   1.000
_cell.length_b   1.000
_cell.length_c   1.000
_cell.angle_alpha   90.00
_cell.angle_beta   90.00
_cell.angle_gamma   90.00
#
_symmetry.space_group_name_H-M   'P 1'
#
loop_
_entity.id
_entity.type
_entity.pdbx_description
1 polymer ?
#
loop_
_entity_poly.entity_id
_entity_poly.type
_entity_poly.pdbx_seq_one_letter_code
_entity_poly.pdbx_strand_id
1 'polypeptide(L)'
;MKICPYLGLQHDPQTPALFPSERNFCHRTGSPHVILDTHQQSYCLVGEYQTCPIFNKPEVAARREVIQSPAVPAMRPLLEKYRTAFLIILGALFLAGFLFLGWNFRESLALPAAPTALPVVEQIATPLAQAETPDVASAPPAATPTLSFTATPTQLLPTETASLTPPVSLETLIGKNPSLLIHRVARGESLTSLADRYGTTPEAIQAVNFVMPLPLWLDWLVVIPVDTPDAGDLPRFEVYQVTEEDLSVSTLAETFEVDVSLLAKYNDLQETDVLTNGSWVLVPRTTQ
;
A
#
# COMPACT_ATOMS: atom_id res chain seq x y z
N MET A 1 13.81 -20.66 -22.24
CA MET A 1 12.66 -19.74 -22.43
C MET A 1 13.08 -18.68 -23.42
N LYS A 2 12.32 -18.44 -24.49
CA LYS A 2 12.65 -17.39 -25.47
C LYS A 2 11.93 -16.11 -25.04
N ILE A 3 12.65 -15.03 -24.78
CA ILE A 3 12.10 -13.72 -24.40
C ILE A 3 12.21 -12.80 -25.61
N CYS A 4 11.30 -11.83 -25.73
CA CYS A 4 11.37 -10.82 -26.78
C CYS A 4 12.72 -10.07 -26.73
N PRO A 5 13.47 -10.00 -27.85
CA PRO A 5 14.79 -9.35 -27.87
C PRO A 5 14.72 -7.82 -27.75
N TYR A 6 13.53 -7.24 -27.78
CA TYR A 6 13.30 -5.79 -27.60
C TYR A 6 12.70 -5.45 -26.23
N LEU A 7 12.58 -6.43 -25.33
CA LEU A 7 12.14 -6.21 -23.96
C LEU A 7 13.37 -5.96 -23.09
N GLY A 8 13.40 -4.84 -22.38
CA GLY A 8 14.48 -4.50 -21.46
C GLY A 8 14.07 -3.42 -20.46
N LEU A 9 14.92 -3.08 -19.50
CA LEU A 9 14.68 -1.95 -18.60
C LEU A 9 14.82 -0.60 -19.33
N GLN A 10 14.33 0.48 -18.71
CA GLN A 10 14.35 1.83 -19.30
C GLN A 10 15.74 2.29 -19.78
N HIS A 11 16.76 2.04 -18.97
CA HIS A 11 18.15 2.43 -19.23
C HIS A 11 19.08 1.25 -19.51
N ASP A 12 18.53 0.03 -19.54
CA ASP A 12 19.28 -1.20 -19.81
C ASP A 12 18.42 -2.12 -20.71
N PRO A 13 18.52 -1.97 -22.04
CA PRO A 13 17.72 -2.74 -23.00
C PRO A 13 18.05 -4.24 -23.03
N GLN A 14 19.17 -4.68 -22.43
CA GLN A 14 19.63 -6.07 -22.49
C GLN A 14 19.18 -6.89 -21.28
N THR A 15 18.73 -6.22 -20.21
CA THR A 15 18.36 -6.87 -18.95
C THR A 15 16.87 -6.71 -18.68
N PRO A 16 15.97 -7.50 -19.28
CA PRO A 16 14.55 -7.43 -18.93
C PRO A 16 14.29 -7.96 -17.52
N ALA A 17 13.25 -7.44 -16.86
CA ALA A 17 12.64 -8.13 -15.75
C ALA A 17 11.99 -9.42 -16.28
N LEU A 18 12.32 -10.56 -15.67
CA LEU A 18 11.84 -11.89 -16.06
C LEU A 18 10.39 -12.17 -15.63
N PHE A 19 9.68 -11.14 -15.19
CA PHE A 19 8.28 -11.16 -14.79
C PHE A 19 7.59 -9.89 -15.30
N PRO A 20 6.26 -9.93 -15.49
CA PRO A 20 5.49 -8.76 -15.93
C PRO A 20 5.68 -7.59 -14.97
N SER A 21 6.14 -6.44 -15.47
CA SER A 21 6.45 -5.28 -14.64
C SER A 21 6.46 -3.99 -15.45
N GLU A 22 6.03 -2.88 -14.86
CA GLU A 22 6.17 -1.53 -15.45
C GLU A 22 7.61 -1.12 -15.72
N ARG A 23 8.59 -1.80 -15.12
CA ARG A 23 10.02 -1.58 -15.38
C ARG A 23 10.47 -2.13 -16.73
N ASN A 24 9.67 -2.97 -17.37
CA ASN A 24 9.93 -3.47 -18.71
C ASN A 24 9.42 -2.48 -19.77
N PHE A 25 10.33 -2.11 -20.66
CA PHE A 25 10.09 -1.21 -21.78
C PHE A 25 10.28 -1.96 -23.11
N CYS A 26 9.49 -1.58 -24.10
CA CYS A 26 9.70 -1.95 -25.49
C CYS A 26 10.72 -1.00 -26.11
N HIS A 27 11.78 -1.55 -26.69
CA HIS A 27 12.79 -0.80 -27.42
C HIS A 27 12.63 -0.89 -28.95
N ARG A 28 11.49 -1.42 -29.43
CA ARG A 28 11.29 -1.68 -30.86
C ARG A 28 11.00 -0.43 -31.70
N THR A 29 10.44 0.63 -31.10
CA THR A 29 9.92 1.83 -31.80
C THR A 29 10.83 3.05 -31.72
N GLY A 30 12.14 2.88 -31.46
CA GLY A 30 13.12 3.98 -31.41
C GLY A 30 13.12 4.78 -30.11
N SER A 31 11.94 5.05 -29.52
CA SER A 31 11.80 5.51 -28.13
C SER A 31 11.32 4.37 -27.23
N PRO A 32 11.95 4.15 -26.05
CA PRO A 32 11.48 3.16 -25.10
C PRO A 32 10.09 3.52 -24.55
N HIS A 33 9.16 2.57 -24.54
CA HIS A 33 7.82 2.77 -23.98
C HIS A 33 7.42 1.63 -23.03
N VAL A 34 6.71 1.99 -21.95
CA VAL A 34 6.17 1.02 -21.00
C VAL A 34 5.17 0.11 -21.72
N ILE A 35 5.26 -1.20 -21.47
CA ILE A 35 4.28 -2.18 -21.95
C ILE A 35 3.40 -2.64 -20.78
N LEU A 36 2.10 -2.79 -21.02
CA LEU A 36 1.15 -3.36 -20.05
C LEU A 36 1.53 -4.79 -19.65
N ASP A 37 1.35 -5.14 -18.37
CA ASP A 37 1.67 -6.48 -17.84
C ASP A 37 0.99 -7.60 -18.64
N THR A 38 -0.28 -7.41 -19.03
CA THR A 38 -1.04 -8.36 -19.86
C THR A 38 -0.37 -8.59 -21.23
N HIS A 39 0.13 -7.54 -21.86
CA HIS A 39 0.86 -7.65 -23.12
C HIS A 39 2.23 -8.33 -22.92
N GLN A 40 2.91 -8.07 -21.80
CA GLN A 40 4.16 -8.74 -21.47
C GLN A 40 3.97 -10.25 -21.26
N GLN A 41 2.89 -10.65 -20.57
CA GLN A 41 2.52 -12.04 -20.36
C GLN A 41 2.14 -12.75 -21.66
N SER A 42 1.35 -12.10 -22.51
CA SER A 42 0.86 -12.72 -23.76
C SER A 42 1.93 -12.82 -24.85
N TYR A 43 2.93 -11.94 -24.86
CA TYR A 43 3.90 -11.86 -25.96
C TYR A 43 5.35 -11.79 -25.51
N CYS A 44 5.69 -10.84 -24.62
CA CYS A 44 7.09 -10.47 -24.42
C CYS A 44 7.90 -11.52 -23.63
N LEU A 45 7.30 -12.15 -22.63
CA LEU A 45 7.99 -13.05 -21.68
C LEU A 45 7.84 -14.55 -22.02
N VAL A 46 6.82 -14.92 -22.80
CA VAL A 46 6.47 -16.33 -23.07
C VAL A 46 6.96 -16.88 -24.41
N GLY A 47 7.73 -16.10 -25.19
CA GLY A 47 8.29 -16.53 -26.47
C GLY A 47 7.37 -16.37 -27.69
N GLU A 48 6.14 -15.89 -27.46
CA GLU A 48 5.15 -15.56 -28.47
C GLU A 48 5.35 -14.16 -29.08
N TYR A 49 6.50 -13.52 -28.86
CA TYR A 49 6.80 -12.19 -29.38
C TYR A 49 6.77 -12.10 -30.91
N GLN A 50 6.87 -13.24 -31.61
CA GLN A 50 6.76 -13.30 -33.07
C GLN A 50 5.35 -13.05 -33.58
N THR A 51 4.32 -13.17 -32.74
CA THR A 51 2.93 -12.82 -33.08
C THR A 51 2.55 -11.42 -32.58
N CYS A 52 3.42 -10.77 -31.80
CA CYS A 52 3.21 -9.43 -31.28
C CYS A 52 3.03 -8.40 -32.42
N PRO A 53 1.94 -7.61 -32.42
CA PRO A 53 1.72 -6.56 -33.42
C PRO A 53 2.86 -5.52 -33.49
N ILE A 54 3.43 -5.17 -32.35
CA ILE A 54 4.54 -4.19 -32.23
C ILE A 54 5.84 -4.79 -32.80
N PHE A 55 6.08 -6.08 -32.56
CA PHE A 55 7.25 -6.79 -33.08
C PHE A 55 7.20 -6.94 -34.61
N ASN A 56 6.00 -7.14 -35.18
CA ASN A 56 5.85 -7.37 -36.62
C ASN A 56 5.71 -6.07 -37.43
N LYS A 57 5.04 -5.05 -36.88
CA LYS A 57 4.70 -3.82 -37.62
C LYS A 57 4.90 -2.56 -36.77
N PRO A 58 6.16 -2.18 -36.46
CA PRO A 58 6.45 -1.05 -35.57
C PRO A 58 5.93 0.30 -36.10
N GLU A 59 5.90 0.51 -37.42
CA GLU A 59 5.48 1.77 -38.04
C GLU A 59 3.97 2.04 -37.98
N VAL A 60 3.15 0.98 -37.90
CA VAL A 60 1.69 1.08 -37.83
C VAL A 60 1.21 1.18 -36.38
N ALA A 61 1.89 0.50 -35.44
CA ALA A 61 1.59 0.54 -34.02
C ALA A 61 1.90 1.90 -33.37
N ALA A 62 2.94 2.60 -33.84
CA ALA A 62 3.31 3.95 -33.37
C ALA A 62 2.22 5.01 -33.62
N ARG A 63 1.24 4.74 -34.50
CA ARG A 63 0.20 5.70 -34.89
C ARG A 63 -1.22 5.34 -34.43
N ARG A 64 -1.48 4.12 -33.96
CA ARG A 64 -2.85 3.68 -33.60
C ARG A 64 -3.03 2.99 -32.25
N GLU A 65 -1.97 2.70 -31.51
CA GLU A 65 -2.09 2.09 -30.18
C GLU A 65 -0.95 2.57 -29.29
N VAL A 66 -0.90 3.89 -29.07
CA VAL A 66 -0.31 4.41 -27.84
C VAL A 66 -1.24 3.91 -26.73
N ILE A 67 -0.82 2.80 -26.14
CA ILE A 67 -1.26 2.24 -24.86
C ILE A 67 -1.92 3.34 -24.03
N GLN A 68 -3.22 3.18 -23.76
CA GLN A 68 -3.99 4.00 -22.83
C GLN A 68 -3.34 3.92 -21.45
N SER A 69 -2.28 4.69 -21.23
CA SER A 69 -2.10 5.34 -19.95
C SER A 69 -2.92 6.62 -20.05
N PRO A 70 -3.85 6.92 -19.12
CA PRO A 70 -4.23 8.30 -18.95
C PRO A 70 -2.91 9.04 -18.79
N ALA A 71 -2.67 10.03 -19.64
CA ALA A 71 -1.53 10.90 -19.46
C ALA A 71 -1.60 11.37 -18.01
N VAL A 72 -0.69 10.89 -17.15
CA VAL A 72 -0.36 11.66 -15.96
C VAL A 72 0.04 13.00 -16.56
N PRO A 73 -0.75 14.07 -16.37
CA PRO A 73 -0.35 15.35 -16.91
C PRO A 73 1.01 15.58 -16.30
N ALA A 74 2.04 15.61 -17.14
CA ALA A 74 3.39 15.79 -16.66
C ALA A 74 3.34 17.06 -15.81
N MET A 75 3.49 16.93 -14.49
CA MET A 75 3.49 18.06 -13.55
C MET A 75 4.79 18.87 -13.69
N ARG A 76 5.39 18.80 -14.89
CA ARG A 76 6.65 19.38 -15.32
C ARG A 76 6.55 20.89 -15.65
N PRO A 77 5.45 21.49 -16.16
CA PRO A 77 5.50 22.90 -16.53
C PRO A 77 5.38 23.85 -15.33
N LEU A 78 4.80 23.42 -14.20
CA LEU A 78 4.76 24.25 -12.98
C LEU A 78 6.10 24.20 -12.25
N LEU A 79 6.68 23.01 -12.05
CA LEU A 79 7.90 22.86 -11.26
C LEU A 79 9.12 23.51 -11.94
N GLU A 80 9.24 23.46 -13.28
CA GLU A 80 10.30 24.20 -13.99
C GLU A 80 10.10 25.72 -13.94
N LYS A 81 8.85 26.21 -14.01
CA LYS A 81 8.56 27.64 -13.92
C LYS A 81 8.90 28.21 -12.54
N TYR A 82 8.67 27.44 -11.47
CA TYR A 82 9.05 27.86 -10.12
C TYR A 82 10.53 27.58 -9.79
N ARG A 83 11.20 26.65 -10.49
CA ARG A 83 12.63 26.37 -10.30
C ARG A 83 13.51 27.58 -10.63
N THR A 84 13.27 28.27 -11.74
CA THR A 84 14.04 29.46 -12.12
C THR A 84 13.79 30.63 -11.17
N ALA A 85 12.53 30.87 -10.80
CA ALA A 85 12.17 31.88 -9.81
C ALA A 85 12.82 31.60 -8.44
N PHE A 86 12.81 30.34 -8.00
CA PHE A 86 13.44 29.92 -6.74
C PHE A 86 14.94 30.16 -6.73
N LEU A 87 15.66 29.83 -7.82
CA LEU A 87 17.10 30.07 -7.94
C LEU A 87 17.44 31.57 -7.93
N ILE A 88 16.62 32.41 -8.56
CA ILE A 88 16.81 33.88 -8.55
C ILE A 88 16.60 34.43 -7.14
N ILE A 89 15.55 34.00 -6.43
CA ILE A 89 15.28 34.42 -5.05
C ILE A 89 16.42 33.96 -4.12
N LEU A 90 16.89 32.73 -4.26
CA LEU A 90 17.99 32.19 -3.46
C LEU A 90 19.28 32.99 -3.69
N GLY A 91 19.59 33.31 -4.95
CA GLY A 91 20.73 34.16 -5.32
C GLY A 91 20.61 35.59 -4.76
N ALA A 92 19.42 36.19 -4.82
CA ALA A 92 19.16 37.51 -4.26
C ALA A 92 19.31 37.55 -2.73
N LEU A 93 18.82 36.52 -2.03
CA LEU A 93 18.99 36.37 -0.58
C LEU A 93 20.46 36.17 -0.21
N PHE A 94 21.22 35.39 -1.00
CA PHE A 94 22.64 35.19 -0.77
C PHE A 94 23.44 36.50 -0.97
N LEU A 95 23.11 37.27 -2.02
CA LEU A 95 23.72 38.57 -2.27
C LEU A 95 23.38 39.59 -1.17
N ALA A 96 22.11 39.64 -0.74
CA ALA A 96 21.68 40.48 0.37
C ALA A 96 22.37 40.10 1.69
N GLY A 97 22.53 38.81 1.95
CA GLY A 97 23.29 38.29 3.09
C GLY A 97 24.78 38.68 3.02
N PHE A 98 25.40 38.61 1.83
CA PHE A 98 26.79 39.03 1.64
C PHE A 98 26.97 40.54 1.85
N LEU A 99 26.03 41.35 1.35
CA LEU A 99 26.02 42.80 1.57
C LEU A 99 25.77 43.14 3.04
N PHE A 100 24.89 42.39 3.72
CA PHE A 100 24.63 42.55 5.16
C PHE A 100 25.85 42.16 5.99
N LEU A 101 26.49 41.03 5.71
CA LEU A 101 27.74 40.62 6.37
C LEU A 101 28.85 41.65 6.11
N GLY A 102 28.99 42.14 4.87
CA GLY A 102 29.96 43.18 4.52
C GLY A 102 29.69 44.54 5.18
N TRP A 103 28.42 44.89 5.41
CA TRP A 103 28.04 46.09 6.16
C TRP A 103 28.39 45.96 7.64
N ASN A 104 28.11 44.80 8.25
CA ASN A 104 28.46 44.52 9.65
C ASN A 104 29.99 44.38 9.86
N PHE A 105 30.75 43.93 8.85
CA PHE A 105 32.21 43.80 8.93
C PHE A 105 32.97 45.11 8.66
N ARG A 106 32.29 46.21 8.31
CA ARG A 106 32.94 47.49 7.98
C ARG A 106 33.45 48.25 9.21
N GLU A 107 33.05 47.88 10.43
CA GLU A 107 33.42 48.61 11.65
C GLU A 107 34.63 48.04 12.42
N SER A 108 35.27 46.95 11.99
CA SER A 108 36.40 46.35 12.72
C SER A 108 37.75 46.54 12.01
N LEU A 109 38.16 47.79 11.83
CA LEU A 109 39.57 48.18 11.66
C LEU A 109 39.94 49.22 12.72
N ALA A 110 39.53 48.98 13.97
CA ALA A 110 40.13 49.67 15.11
C ALA A 110 41.39 48.90 15.51
N LEU A 111 42.56 49.52 15.31
CA LEU A 111 43.81 49.05 15.88
C LEU A 111 43.65 48.91 17.41
N PRO A 112 43.94 47.74 18.01
CA PRO A 112 43.85 47.61 19.45
C PRO A 112 44.95 48.47 20.09
N ALA A 113 44.55 49.50 20.83
CA ALA A 113 45.45 50.19 21.74
C ALA A 113 45.84 49.22 22.86
N ALA A 114 47.14 49.01 23.05
CA ALA A 114 47.69 48.10 24.04
C ALA A 114 47.31 48.51 25.47
N PRO A 115 46.71 47.64 26.29
CA PRO A 115 46.62 47.87 27.72
C PRO A 115 47.89 47.36 28.41
N THR A 116 48.63 48.29 29.01
CA THR A 116 49.66 48.01 30.01
C THR A 116 49.01 48.09 31.39
N ALA A 117 48.80 46.96 32.07
CA ALA A 117 48.77 46.85 33.53
C ALA A 117 48.69 45.39 33.97
N LEU A 118 49.43 45.10 35.03
CA LEU A 118 49.80 43.80 35.62
C LEU A 118 48.67 43.10 36.40
N PRO A 119 48.81 41.81 36.74
CA PRO A 119 47.77 41.02 37.38
C PRO A 119 47.70 41.30 38.89
N VAL A 120 46.49 41.41 39.42
CA VAL A 120 46.23 41.29 40.85
C VAL A 120 45.34 40.08 41.06
N VAL A 121 45.88 39.12 41.81
CA VAL A 121 45.21 37.93 42.31
C VAL A 121 44.45 38.33 43.56
N GLU A 122 43.15 38.04 43.63
CA GLU A 122 42.48 37.89 44.92
C GLU A 122 41.43 36.77 44.84
N GLN A 123 41.62 35.80 45.72
CA GLN A 123 40.82 34.59 45.88
C GLN A 123 39.51 34.90 46.64
N ILE A 124 38.56 33.97 46.56
CA ILE A 124 37.89 33.28 47.70
C ILE A 124 36.37 33.06 47.45
N ALA A 125 36.01 31.79 47.71
CA ALA A 125 34.74 31.23 48.16
C ALA A 125 33.50 31.19 47.26
N THR A 126 33.12 29.94 46.99
CA THR A 126 31.75 29.43 46.85
C THR A 126 30.88 29.80 48.07
N PRO A 127 29.57 30.00 47.87
CA PRO A 127 28.65 29.11 48.57
C PRO A 127 27.46 28.64 47.72
N LEU A 128 26.85 27.59 48.26
CA LEU A 128 25.73 26.78 47.77
C LEU A 128 24.37 27.46 48.06
N ALA A 129 23.39 27.14 47.21
CA ALA A 129 21.93 27.09 47.45
C ALA A 129 21.16 28.37 47.80
N GLN A 130 20.10 28.67 47.01
CA GLN A 130 18.72 28.57 47.51
C GLN A 130 17.69 28.65 46.37
N ALA A 131 16.64 27.85 46.57
CA ALA A 131 15.40 27.83 45.80
C ALA A 131 14.51 29.03 46.15
N GLU A 132 13.66 29.46 45.22
CA GLU A 132 12.28 29.88 45.51
C GLU A 132 11.46 30.02 44.22
N THR A 133 10.35 29.28 44.18
CA THR A 133 9.12 29.48 43.39
C THR A 133 8.35 30.72 43.90
N PRO A 134 7.51 31.40 43.10
CA PRO A 134 6.09 31.01 43.00
C PRO A 134 5.39 31.26 41.65
N ASP A 135 4.59 30.27 41.26
CA ASP A 135 3.12 30.34 41.11
C ASP A 135 2.49 31.54 40.37
N VAL A 136 1.87 31.29 39.20
CA VAL A 136 0.53 31.84 38.86
C VAL A 136 -0.21 30.85 37.95
N ALA A 137 -1.30 30.33 38.50
CA ALA A 137 -2.34 29.54 37.87
C ALA A 137 -3.08 30.27 36.72
N SER A 138 -3.58 29.52 35.75
CA SER A 138 -4.82 29.89 35.04
C SER A 138 -5.62 28.66 34.65
N ALA A 139 -6.92 28.76 34.93
CA ALA A 139 -7.91 27.70 35.01
C ALA A 139 -8.52 27.24 33.66
N PRO A 140 -9.19 26.07 33.64
CA PRO A 140 -10.14 25.61 32.61
C PRO A 140 -11.59 26.07 32.97
N PRO A 141 -12.71 25.55 32.40
CA PRO A 141 -12.95 24.60 31.30
C PRO A 141 -14.00 25.09 30.27
N ALA A 142 -14.25 24.34 29.20
CA ALA A 142 -15.54 24.36 28.51
C ALA A 142 -15.79 23.03 27.77
N ALA A 143 -16.96 22.44 28.02
CA ALA A 143 -17.40 21.15 27.54
C ALA A 143 -18.39 21.26 26.35
N THR A 144 -18.68 20.09 25.78
CA THR A 144 -19.93 19.66 25.06
C THR A 144 -20.12 20.09 23.59
N PRO A 145 -20.93 19.37 22.77
CA PRO A 145 -21.62 18.08 22.98
C PRO A 145 -21.46 17.01 21.88
N THR A 146 -21.76 15.78 22.30
CA THR A 146 -21.99 14.53 21.56
C THR A 146 -23.32 14.55 20.77
N LEU A 147 -23.35 13.98 19.57
CA LEU A 147 -24.58 13.59 18.87
C LEU A 147 -24.60 12.06 18.70
N SER A 148 -25.56 11.41 19.35
CA SER A 148 -25.89 9.99 19.18
C SER A 148 -27.14 9.86 18.33
N PHE A 149 -27.09 9.00 17.30
CA PHE A 149 -28.28 8.58 16.56
C PHE A 149 -28.61 7.13 16.94
N THR A 150 -29.76 6.96 17.58
CA THR A 150 -30.41 5.66 17.80
C THR A 150 -31.42 5.46 16.68
N ALA A 151 -31.20 4.47 15.82
CA ALA A 151 -32.21 3.97 14.91
C ALA A 151 -32.58 2.55 15.32
N THR A 152 -33.79 2.40 15.84
CA THR A 152 -34.47 1.12 16.05
C THR A 152 -35.30 0.84 14.80
N PRO A 153 -35.10 -0.31 14.14
CA PRO A 153 -36.16 -0.91 13.33
C PRO A 153 -36.59 -2.28 13.86
N THR A 154 -37.88 -2.33 14.17
CA THR A 154 -38.84 -3.44 14.22
C THR A 154 -38.36 -4.80 13.70
N GLN A 155 -38.38 -5.80 14.58
CA GLN A 155 -38.33 -7.22 14.21
C GLN A 155 -39.62 -7.62 13.48
N LEU A 156 -39.47 -8.09 12.24
CA LEU A 156 -40.44 -8.97 11.59
C LEU A 156 -39.86 -10.39 11.61
N LEU A 157 -40.68 -11.33 12.06
CA LEU A 157 -40.39 -12.75 12.17
C LEU A 157 -40.13 -13.34 10.76
N PRO A 158 -38.97 -13.98 10.49
CA PRO A 158 -38.77 -14.64 9.20
C PRO A 158 -39.43 -16.03 9.18
N THR A 159 -40.25 -16.23 8.16
CA THR A 159 -40.67 -17.53 7.63
C THR A 159 -39.45 -18.31 7.15
N GLU A 160 -39.33 -19.58 7.54
CA GLU A 160 -38.31 -20.51 7.04
C GLU A 160 -38.56 -20.84 5.56
N THR A 161 -38.09 -19.94 4.69
CA THR A 161 -37.86 -20.20 3.28
C THR A 161 -36.39 -20.52 3.14
N ALA A 162 -36.03 -21.72 2.65
CA ALA A 162 -34.65 -22.07 2.32
C ALA A 162 -34.03 -20.92 1.50
N SER A 163 -33.10 -20.20 2.12
CA SER A 163 -32.55 -18.97 1.61
C SER A 163 -31.39 -19.35 0.70
N LEU A 164 -31.48 -19.00 -0.59
CA LEU A 164 -30.30 -19.01 -1.43
C LEU A 164 -29.39 -17.90 -0.91
N THR A 165 -28.31 -18.28 -0.22
CA THR A 165 -27.37 -17.33 0.37
C THR A 165 -26.76 -16.47 -0.74
N PRO A 166 -26.77 -15.13 -0.60
CA PRO A 166 -26.16 -14.25 -1.59
C PRO A 166 -24.67 -14.58 -1.75
N PRO A 167 -24.11 -14.46 -2.97
CA PRO A 167 -22.73 -14.87 -3.21
C PRO A 167 -21.77 -14.00 -2.39
N VAL A 168 -20.97 -14.66 -1.57
CA VAL A 168 -19.84 -14.03 -0.88
C VAL A 168 -18.88 -13.50 -1.95
N SER A 169 -18.65 -12.18 -1.93
CA SER A 169 -17.80 -11.49 -2.91
C SER A 169 -16.45 -11.12 -2.31
N LEU A 170 -15.43 -10.97 -3.16
CA LEU A 170 -14.03 -10.76 -2.78
C LEU A 170 -13.84 -9.62 -1.75
N GLU A 171 -14.59 -8.53 -1.87
CA GLU A 171 -14.41 -7.35 -0.99
C GLU A 171 -15.43 -7.27 0.16
N THR A 172 -16.13 -8.36 0.45
CA THR A 172 -17.08 -8.43 1.56
C THR A 172 -16.39 -8.98 2.80
N LEU A 173 -16.60 -8.32 3.95
CA LEU A 173 -16.18 -8.87 5.24
C LEU A 173 -17.00 -10.11 5.58
N ILE A 174 -16.31 -11.19 5.89
CA ILE A 174 -16.88 -12.49 6.23
C ILE A 174 -16.63 -12.73 7.71
N GLY A 175 -17.68 -13.06 8.45
CA GLY A 175 -17.61 -13.31 9.88
C GLY A 175 -17.54 -12.03 10.73
N LYS A 176 -17.90 -12.17 12.00
CA LYS A 176 -17.99 -11.05 12.96
C LYS A 176 -16.78 -10.93 13.88
N ASN A 177 -16.05 -12.02 14.15
CA ASN A 177 -14.87 -12.06 15.04
C ASN A 177 -14.09 -13.38 14.86
N PRO A 178 -12.92 -13.39 14.18
CA PRO A 178 -12.37 -12.27 13.42
C PRO A 178 -13.22 -11.98 12.18
N SER A 179 -13.14 -10.76 11.67
CA SER A 179 -13.65 -10.43 10.33
C SER A 179 -12.56 -10.71 9.30
N LEU A 180 -12.87 -11.59 8.35
CA LEU A 180 -11.96 -12.02 7.28
C LEU A 180 -12.37 -11.37 5.96
N LEU A 181 -11.40 -11.01 5.12
CA LEU A 181 -11.62 -10.40 3.81
C LEU A 181 -10.85 -11.16 2.74
N ILE A 182 -11.47 -11.44 1.58
CA ILE A 182 -10.80 -12.10 0.45
C ILE A 182 -10.29 -11.05 -0.54
N HIS A 183 -9.16 -10.44 -0.22
CA HIS A 183 -8.62 -9.36 -1.05
C HIS A 183 -7.95 -9.88 -2.33
N ARG A 184 -8.32 -9.32 -3.48
CA ARG A 184 -7.62 -9.55 -4.75
C ARG A 184 -6.51 -8.53 -4.91
N VAL A 185 -5.26 -8.99 -4.90
CA VAL A 185 -4.06 -8.16 -4.93
C VAL A 185 -4.04 -7.28 -6.18
N ALA A 186 -4.01 -5.97 -5.99
CA ALA A 186 -3.88 -4.98 -7.05
C ALA A 186 -2.41 -4.65 -7.34
N ARG A 187 -2.16 -3.94 -8.44
CA ARG A 187 -0.80 -3.58 -8.85
C ARG A 187 -0.13 -2.72 -7.77
N GLY A 188 1.07 -3.12 -7.37
CA GLY A 188 1.91 -2.38 -6.42
C GLY A 188 1.59 -2.64 -4.96
N GLU A 189 0.62 -3.52 -4.65
CA GLU A 189 0.35 -3.92 -3.28
C GLU A 189 1.37 -4.94 -2.76
N SER A 190 1.65 -4.86 -1.46
CA SER A 190 2.53 -5.72 -0.68
C SER A 190 1.83 -6.12 0.60
N LEU A 191 2.34 -7.15 1.30
CA LEU A 191 1.80 -7.52 2.61
C LEU A 191 1.81 -6.36 3.60
N THR A 192 2.87 -5.55 3.60
CA THR A 192 2.97 -4.35 4.45
C THR A 192 1.89 -3.34 4.12
N SER A 193 1.71 -2.99 2.85
CA SER A 193 0.66 -2.01 2.48
C SER A 193 -0.76 -2.52 2.73
N LEU A 194 -0.98 -3.84 2.62
CA LEU A 194 -2.27 -4.45 2.94
C LEU A 194 -2.50 -4.46 4.45
N ALA A 195 -1.48 -4.83 5.23
CA ALA A 195 -1.53 -4.82 6.69
C ALA A 195 -1.86 -3.43 7.24
N ASP A 196 -1.18 -2.40 6.74
CA ASP A 196 -1.42 -1.01 7.12
C ASP A 196 -2.85 -0.55 6.77
N ARG A 197 -3.37 -0.96 5.61
CA ARG A 197 -4.72 -0.59 5.15
C ARG A 197 -5.82 -1.21 6.00
N TYR A 198 -5.66 -2.47 6.40
CA TYR A 198 -6.71 -3.26 7.05
C TYR A 198 -6.48 -3.44 8.56
N GLY A 199 -5.55 -2.70 9.17
CA GLY A 199 -5.35 -2.72 10.61
C GLY A 199 -4.80 -4.06 11.15
N THR A 200 -3.96 -4.74 10.37
CA THR A 200 -3.37 -6.04 10.73
C THR A 200 -1.84 -6.03 10.59
N THR A 201 -1.18 -7.20 10.60
CA THR A 201 0.27 -7.35 10.41
C THR A 201 0.58 -8.27 9.23
N PRO A 202 1.73 -8.10 8.54
CA PRO A 202 2.16 -9.03 7.50
C PRO A 202 2.23 -10.48 8.00
N GLU A 203 2.64 -10.67 9.26
CA GLU A 203 2.75 -11.97 9.92
C GLU A 203 1.37 -12.58 10.16
N ALA A 204 0.38 -11.81 10.60
CA ALA A 204 -0.99 -12.29 10.75
C ALA A 204 -1.61 -12.69 9.41
N ILE A 205 -1.41 -11.89 8.36
CA ILE A 205 -1.84 -12.23 6.99
C ILE A 205 -1.17 -13.54 6.55
N GLN A 206 0.14 -13.69 6.73
CA GLN A 206 0.87 -14.93 6.41
C GLN A 206 0.39 -16.14 7.21
N ALA A 207 0.02 -15.94 8.49
CA ALA A 207 -0.41 -17.01 9.37
C ALA A 207 -1.76 -17.59 8.94
N VAL A 208 -2.69 -16.75 8.46
CA VAL A 208 -4.04 -17.20 8.07
C VAL A 208 -4.15 -17.65 6.62
N ASN A 209 -3.12 -17.49 5.78
CA ASN A 209 -3.17 -17.98 4.38
C ASN A 209 -2.48 -19.35 4.27
N PHE A 210 -3.15 -20.32 3.65
CA PHE A 210 -2.58 -21.65 3.43
C PHE A 210 -1.45 -21.64 2.41
N VAL A 211 -1.65 -20.96 1.28
CA VAL A 211 -0.63 -20.78 0.24
C VAL A 211 -0.39 -19.29 0.06
N MET A 212 0.89 -18.88 0.15
CA MET A 212 1.28 -17.50 -0.07
C MET A 212 2.51 -17.41 -0.96
N PRO A 213 2.39 -16.91 -2.21
CA PRO A 213 3.54 -16.65 -3.05
C PRO A 213 4.29 -15.43 -2.52
N LEU A 214 5.62 -15.54 -2.42
CA LEU A 214 6.51 -14.42 -2.14
C LEU A 214 7.49 -14.27 -3.32
N PRO A 215 7.44 -13.14 -4.07
CA PRO A 215 6.57 -11.97 -3.89
C PRO A 215 5.10 -12.22 -4.26
N LEU A 216 4.18 -11.39 -3.73
CA LEU A 216 2.77 -11.43 -4.10
C LEU A 216 2.58 -11.10 -5.58
N TRP A 217 1.76 -11.88 -6.28
CA TRP A 217 1.43 -11.67 -7.68
C TRP A 217 0.14 -10.86 -7.84
N LEU A 218 0.03 -10.16 -8.97
CA LEU A 218 -1.20 -9.46 -9.35
C LEU A 218 -2.35 -10.47 -9.43
N ASP A 219 -3.54 -10.05 -9.00
CA ASP A 219 -4.77 -10.82 -8.99
C ASP A 219 -4.78 -12.04 -8.06
N TRP A 220 -3.72 -12.23 -7.26
CA TRP A 220 -3.68 -13.25 -6.23
C TRP A 220 -4.74 -12.97 -5.15
N LEU A 221 -5.35 -14.03 -4.61
CA LEU A 221 -6.36 -13.92 -3.56
C LEU A 221 -5.68 -14.11 -2.20
N VAL A 222 -5.81 -13.11 -1.35
CA VAL A 222 -5.24 -13.09 0.00
C VAL A 222 -6.37 -12.97 1.01
N VAL A 223 -6.37 -13.86 1.99
CA VAL A 223 -7.26 -13.75 3.16
C VAL A 223 -6.63 -12.76 4.14
N ILE A 224 -7.36 -11.70 4.49
CA ILE A 224 -6.88 -10.64 5.39
C ILE A 224 -7.73 -10.67 6.67
N PRO A 225 -7.13 -10.87 7.86
CA PRO A 225 -7.82 -10.74 9.13
C PRO A 225 -7.89 -9.27 9.52
N VAL A 226 -9.02 -8.63 9.28
CA VAL A 226 -9.20 -7.18 9.44
C VAL A 226 -9.21 -6.81 10.93
N ASP A 227 -8.54 -5.69 11.27
CA ASP A 227 -8.39 -5.17 12.64
C ASP A 227 -7.86 -6.21 13.65
N THR A 228 -7.14 -7.23 13.15
CA THR A 228 -6.65 -8.37 13.92
C THR A 228 -5.13 -8.46 13.75
N PRO A 229 -4.34 -7.79 14.61
CA PRO A 229 -2.88 -7.74 14.48
C PRO A 229 -2.17 -9.04 14.88
N ASP A 230 -2.85 -9.89 15.66
CA ASP A 230 -2.40 -11.22 16.05
C ASP A 230 -3.40 -12.27 15.55
N ALA A 231 -2.92 -13.19 14.70
CA ALA A 231 -3.74 -14.26 14.15
C ALA A 231 -4.10 -15.35 15.19
N GLY A 232 -3.37 -15.42 16.32
CA GLY A 232 -3.65 -16.39 17.39
C GLY A 232 -3.79 -17.83 16.89
N ASP A 233 -4.91 -18.48 17.25
CA ASP A 233 -5.22 -19.87 16.90
C ASP A 233 -6.05 -20.01 15.60
N LEU A 234 -6.07 -18.99 14.74
CA LEU A 234 -6.82 -19.07 13.49
C LEU A 234 -6.22 -20.14 12.56
N PRO A 235 -7.07 -20.95 11.90
CA PRO A 235 -6.58 -21.89 10.91
C PRO A 235 -6.06 -21.13 9.68
N ARG A 236 -5.29 -21.85 8.87
CA ARG A 236 -4.93 -21.38 7.53
C ARG A 236 -6.13 -21.56 6.61
N PHE A 237 -6.45 -20.55 5.84
CA PHE A 237 -7.55 -20.58 4.89
C PHE A 237 -7.04 -20.74 3.47
N GLU A 238 -7.77 -21.53 2.70
CA GLU A 238 -7.70 -21.60 1.25
C GLU A 238 -8.96 -20.98 0.66
N VAL A 239 -8.80 -20.19 -0.40
CA VAL A 239 -9.90 -19.52 -1.06
C VAL A 239 -10.41 -20.40 -2.20
N TYR A 240 -11.68 -20.81 -2.13
CA TYR A 240 -12.32 -21.64 -3.16
C TYR A 240 -13.45 -20.87 -3.85
N GLN A 241 -13.52 -20.95 -5.18
CA GLN A 241 -14.67 -20.46 -5.93
C GLN A 241 -15.62 -21.61 -6.24
N VAL A 242 -16.89 -21.45 -5.92
CA VAL A 242 -17.93 -22.44 -6.22
C VAL A 242 -18.17 -22.45 -7.74
N THR A 243 -17.86 -23.57 -8.39
CA THR A 243 -18.03 -23.75 -9.84
C THR A 243 -19.26 -24.55 -10.22
N GLU A 244 -19.95 -25.12 -9.24
CA GLU A 244 -21.14 -25.95 -9.42
C GLU A 244 -22.38 -25.18 -8.97
N GLU A 245 -23.51 -25.44 -9.63
CA GLU A 245 -24.81 -24.97 -9.14
C GLU A 245 -25.28 -25.90 -8.01
N ASP A 246 -25.98 -25.33 -7.02
CA ASP A 246 -26.58 -26.05 -5.90
C ASP A 246 -25.60 -26.88 -5.02
N LEU A 247 -24.35 -26.42 -4.86
CA LEU A 247 -23.35 -27.10 -4.02
C LEU A 247 -23.64 -26.89 -2.53
N SER A 248 -23.94 -27.95 -1.79
CA SER A 248 -24.18 -27.83 -0.34
C SER A 248 -22.88 -27.62 0.46
N VAL A 249 -22.97 -26.90 1.58
CA VAL A 249 -21.84 -26.72 2.51
C VAL A 249 -21.32 -28.07 3.02
N SER A 250 -22.21 -29.03 3.29
CA SER A 250 -21.83 -30.39 3.72
C SER A 250 -21.00 -31.14 2.68
N THR A 251 -21.41 -31.09 1.41
CA THR A 251 -20.69 -31.72 0.29
C THR A 251 -19.32 -31.07 0.08
N LEU A 252 -19.25 -29.74 0.19
CA LEU A 252 -17.99 -29.02 0.11
C LEU A 252 -17.04 -29.41 1.25
N ALA A 253 -17.56 -29.51 2.48
CA ALA A 253 -16.79 -29.92 3.64
C ALA A 253 -16.20 -31.34 3.48
N GLU A 254 -17.00 -32.30 3.02
CA GLU A 254 -16.55 -33.66 2.71
C GLU A 254 -15.47 -33.68 1.63
N THR A 255 -15.64 -32.90 0.55
CA THR A 255 -14.70 -32.82 -0.58
C THR A 255 -13.33 -32.32 -0.15
N PHE A 256 -13.29 -31.37 0.77
CA PHE A 256 -12.05 -30.78 1.28
C PHE A 256 -11.53 -31.45 2.57
N GLU A 257 -12.23 -32.47 3.06
CA GLU A 257 -11.95 -33.19 4.32
C GLU A 257 -11.87 -32.24 5.54
N VAL A 258 -12.79 -31.27 5.61
CA VAL A 258 -12.87 -30.28 6.69
C VAL A 258 -14.13 -30.47 7.54
N ASP A 259 -14.08 -30.00 8.79
CA ASP A 259 -15.24 -30.00 9.66
C ASP A 259 -16.32 -29.01 9.15
N VAL A 260 -17.54 -29.51 8.95
CA VAL A 260 -18.66 -28.74 8.39
C VAL A 260 -19.03 -27.55 9.27
N SER A 261 -18.97 -27.72 10.60
CA SER A 261 -19.31 -26.67 11.55
C SER A 261 -18.26 -25.55 11.53
N LEU A 262 -16.97 -25.88 11.39
CA LEU A 262 -15.91 -24.88 11.21
C LEU A 262 -16.03 -24.15 9.87
N LEU A 263 -16.28 -24.88 8.78
CA LEU A 263 -16.48 -24.29 7.46
C LEU A 263 -17.65 -23.29 7.48
N ALA A 264 -18.79 -23.70 8.03
CA ALA A 264 -19.97 -22.86 8.18
C ALA A 264 -19.68 -21.62 9.05
N LYS A 265 -19.02 -21.82 10.21
CA LYS A 265 -18.66 -20.74 11.14
C LYS A 265 -17.82 -19.63 10.50
N TYR A 266 -16.77 -19.98 9.76
CA TYR A 266 -15.86 -18.97 9.19
C TYR A 266 -16.43 -18.28 7.95
N ASN A 267 -17.50 -18.81 7.35
CA ASN A 267 -18.14 -18.25 6.17
C ASN A 267 -19.48 -17.54 6.46
N ASP A 268 -19.89 -17.46 7.72
CA ASP A 268 -21.21 -16.95 8.14
C ASP A 268 -22.38 -17.68 7.44
N LEU A 269 -22.23 -19.00 7.29
CA LEU A 269 -23.20 -19.90 6.65
C LEU A 269 -23.85 -20.84 7.67
N GLN A 270 -24.99 -21.42 7.29
CA GLN A 270 -25.54 -22.61 7.96
C GLN A 270 -25.02 -23.89 7.29
N GLU A 271 -24.96 -24.99 8.05
CA GLU A 271 -24.51 -26.29 7.51
C GLU A 271 -25.43 -26.84 6.40
N THR A 272 -26.69 -26.41 6.40
CA THR A 272 -27.71 -26.76 5.40
C THR A 272 -27.78 -25.79 4.22
N ASP A 273 -26.93 -24.75 4.21
CA ASP A 273 -26.96 -23.77 3.13
C ASP A 273 -26.47 -24.38 1.82
N VAL A 274 -27.02 -23.84 0.74
CA VAL A 274 -26.66 -24.20 -0.63
C VAL A 274 -25.93 -23.02 -1.24
N LEU A 275 -24.71 -23.29 -1.71
CA LEU A 275 -23.83 -22.32 -2.32
C LEU A 275 -24.19 -22.14 -3.79
N THR A 276 -24.16 -20.88 -4.24
CA THR A 276 -24.41 -20.52 -5.63
C THR A 276 -23.11 -20.43 -6.42
N ASN A 277 -23.17 -20.73 -7.72
CA ASN A 277 -22.03 -20.59 -8.62
C ASN A 277 -21.43 -19.18 -8.55
N GLY A 278 -20.10 -19.11 -8.51
CA GLY A 278 -19.33 -17.88 -8.43
C GLY A 278 -19.07 -17.36 -7.01
N SER A 279 -19.71 -17.94 -5.99
CA SER A 279 -19.48 -17.61 -4.58
C SER A 279 -18.06 -17.99 -4.14
N TRP A 280 -17.44 -17.14 -3.33
CA TRP A 280 -16.15 -17.43 -2.70
C TRP A 280 -16.32 -18.00 -1.31
N VAL A 281 -15.57 -19.05 -0.98
CA VAL A 281 -15.62 -19.74 0.31
C VAL A 281 -14.22 -19.88 0.89
N LEU A 282 -14.08 -19.58 2.18
CA LEU A 282 -12.89 -19.80 2.99
C LEU A 282 -12.89 -21.23 3.51
N VAL A 283 -11.99 -22.07 3.01
CA VAL A 283 -11.82 -23.46 3.45
C VAL A 283 -10.74 -23.51 4.52
N PRO A 284 -11.07 -23.83 5.80
CA PRO A 284 -10.08 -23.92 6.87
C PRO A 284 -9.26 -25.21 6.75
N ARG A 285 -7.94 -25.08 6.58
CA ARG A 285 -6.98 -26.19 6.60
C ARG A 285 -6.44 -26.36 8.01
N THR A 286 -6.58 -27.56 8.56
CA THR A 286 -5.85 -27.96 9.77
C THR A 286 -4.41 -28.26 9.37
N THR A 287 -3.44 -27.72 10.12
CA THR A 287 -2.04 -28.15 9.98
C THR A 287 -1.95 -29.61 10.42
N GLN A 288 -1.85 -30.54 9.47
CA GLN A 288 -1.34 -31.90 9.75
C GLN A 288 0.16 -31.86 9.99
#